data_AF-A0A3D0G4N4-F1
#
_entry.id   AF-A0A3D0G4N4-F1
#
_cell.length_a   1.000
_cell.length_b   1.000
_cell.length_c   1.000
_cell.angle_alpha   90.00
_cell.angle_beta   90.00
_cell.angle_gamma   90.00
#
_symmetry.space_group_name_H-M   'P 1'
#
loop_
_entity.id
_entity.type
_entity.pdbx_description
1 polymer ?
#
loop_
_entity_poly.entity_id
_entity_poly.type
_entity_poly.pdbx_seq_one_letter_code
_entity_poly.pdbx_strand_id
1 'polypeptide(L)'
;MLPHAALLLLIPAPALAALALHLRASLVMAGGLIGAAAYMVTAMTWPVDIPDTYADTYYVTGSIVFVRSLVILSFLLLVAQGVKERLGTEDRLTTVTLFLMVLIGGAVSLLPLTSQPPGTDGWRTAAANLGGTLFMAGLMGLAFVILIRPLLRRLRRAR
;
A
#
# COMPACT_ATOMS: atom_id res chain seq x y z
N MET A 1 12.20 -9.66 20.29
CA MET A 1 11.16 -8.81 19.66
C MET A 1 11.62 -8.48 18.25
N LEU A 2 10.74 -8.56 17.24
CA LEU A 2 11.09 -8.14 15.87
C LEU A 2 11.28 -6.62 15.84
N PRO A 3 12.27 -6.09 15.12
CA PRO A 3 12.43 -4.64 14.98
C PRO A 3 11.23 -4.06 14.21
N HIS A 4 10.75 -2.86 14.58
CA HIS A 4 9.56 -2.23 13.99
C HIS A 4 9.60 -2.15 12.46
N ALA A 5 10.77 -1.86 11.90
CA ALA A 5 10.98 -1.85 10.45
C ALA A 5 10.69 -3.21 9.78
N ALA A 6 10.86 -4.34 10.50
CA ALA A 6 10.53 -5.67 9.97
C ALA A 6 9.02 -5.91 9.88
N LEU A 7 8.18 -5.20 10.66
CA LEU A 7 6.73 -5.31 10.58
C LEU A 7 6.18 -4.72 9.27
N LEU A 8 6.91 -3.80 8.64
CA LEU A 8 6.55 -3.25 7.33
C LEU A 8 6.46 -4.34 6.24
N LEU A 9 7.15 -5.48 6.43
CA LEU A 9 7.05 -6.63 5.54
C LEU A 9 5.65 -7.27 5.54
N LEU A 10 4.86 -7.06 6.60
CA LEU A 10 3.47 -7.53 6.65
C LEU A 10 2.62 -6.90 5.53
N ILE A 11 2.96 -5.70 5.07
CA ILE A 11 2.19 -4.98 4.04
C ILE A 11 2.28 -5.71 2.68
N PRO A 12 3.47 -5.96 2.09
CA PRO A 12 3.57 -6.64 0.80
C PRO A 12 3.50 -8.18 0.90
N ALA A 13 3.85 -8.80 2.03
CA ALA A 13 4.07 -10.24 2.09
C ALA A 13 2.88 -11.10 1.61
N PRO A 14 1.62 -10.85 2.02
CA PRO A 14 0.52 -11.70 1.57
C PRO A 14 0.19 -11.49 0.09
N ALA A 15 0.40 -10.28 -0.45
CA ALA A 15 0.29 -10.03 -1.89
C ALA A 15 1.36 -10.79 -2.69
N LEU A 16 2.60 -10.79 -2.20
CA LEU A 16 3.72 -11.52 -2.81
C LEU A 16 3.47 -13.03 -2.76
N ALA A 17 2.94 -13.55 -1.65
CA ALA A 17 2.54 -14.96 -1.55
C ALA A 17 1.43 -15.31 -2.55
N ALA A 18 0.38 -14.49 -2.66
CA ALA A 18 -0.68 -14.66 -3.65
C ALA A 18 -0.14 -14.60 -5.10
N LEU A 19 0.84 -13.74 -5.36
CA LEU A 19 1.49 -13.64 -6.65
C LEU A 19 2.33 -14.87 -6.98
N ALA A 20 3.10 -15.39 -6.01
CA ALA A 20 3.92 -16.60 -6.15
C ALA A 20 3.06 -17.85 -6.40
N LEU A 21 1.84 -17.88 -5.86
CA LEU A 21 0.84 -18.92 -6.13
C LEU A 21 0.09 -18.69 -7.46
N HIS A 22 0.52 -17.74 -8.29
CA HIS A 22 -0.09 -17.39 -9.57
C HIS A 22 -1.59 -17.08 -9.50
N LEU A 23 -2.05 -16.51 -8.39
CA LEU A 23 -3.46 -16.15 -8.23
C LEU A 23 -3.86 -14.97 -9.13
N ARG A 24 -5.19 -14.76 -9.25
CA ARG A 24 -5.80 -13.63 -9.97
C ARG A 24 -5.39 -12.29 -9.34
N ALA A 25 -5.38 -11.19 -10.10
CA ALA A 25 -4.94 -9.91 -9.54
C ALA A 25 -5.82 -9.45 -8.37
N SER A 26 -7.11 -9.76 -8.38
CA SER A 26 -8.03 -9.52 -7.27
C SER A 26 -7.58 -10.21 -5.99
N LEU A 27 -7.09 -11.45 -6.09
CA LEU A 27 -6.57 -12.19 -4.94
C LEU A 27 -5.22 -11.64 -4.48
N VAL A 28 -4.37 -11.19 -5.40
CA VAL A 28 -3.13 -10.47 -5.07
C VAL A 28 -3.44 -9.16 -4.34
N MET A 29 -4.44 -8.42 -4.82
CA MET A 29 -4.93 -7.18 -4.22
C MET A 29 -5.56 -7.40 -2.85
N ALA A 30 -6.35 -8.46 -2.70
CA ALA A 30 -6.89 -8.89 -1.42
C ALA A 30 -5.78 -9.26 -0.43
N GLY A 31 -4.73 -9.95 -0.89
CA GLY A 31 -3.53 -10.22 -0.08
C GLY A 31 -2.87 -8.93 0.42
N GLY A 32 -2.69 -7.93 -0.45
CA GLY A 32 -2.15 -6.63 -0.06
C GLY A 32 -3.02 -5.89 0.95
N LEU A 33 -4.35 -5.97 0.79
CA LEU A 33 -5.31 -5.40 1.74
C LEU A 33 -5.21 -6.08 3.10
N ILE A 34 -5.14 -7.42 3.13
CA ILE A 34 -4.96 -8.21 4.36
C ILE A 34 -3.64 -7.82 5.05
N GLY A 35 -2.56 -7.68 4.27
CA GLY A 35 -1.24 -7.28 4.79
C GLY A 35 -1.24 -5.88 5.41
N ALA A 36 -1.82 -4.91 4.72
CA ALA A 36 -1.96 -3.54 5.21
C ALA A 36 -2.84 -3.46 6.46
N ALA A 37 -3.95 -4.21 6.50
CA ALA A 37 -4.83 -4.28 7.66
C ALA A 37 -4.16 -4.98 8.86
N ALA A 38 -3.42 -6.06 8.62
CA ALA A 38 -2.64 -6.76 9.65
C ALA A 38 -1.59 -5.82 10.26
N TYR A 39 -0.84 -5.09 9.42
CA TYR A 39 0.09 -4.07 9.88
C TYR A 39 -0.61 -3.00 10.73
N MET A 40 -1.76 -2.48 10.27
CA MET A 40 -2.54 -1.50 11.01
C MET A 40 -2.92 -1.98 12.41
N VAL A 41 -3.45 -3.20 12.53
CA VAL A 41 -3.83 -3.79 13.83
C VAL A 41 -2.60 -3.95 14.71
N THR A 42 -1.50 -4.50 14.19
CA THR A 42 -0.27 -4.67 14.96
C THR A 42 0.35 -3.34 15.42
N ALA A 43 0.25 -2.30 14.60
CA ALA A 43 0.73 -0.97 14.93
C ALA A 43 -0.12 -0.29 16.01
N MET A 44 -1.44 -0.54 16.03
CA MET A 44 -2.35 -0.01 17.05
C MET A 44 -2.20 -0.69 18.42
N THR A 45 -1.89 -1.98 18.44
CA THR A 45 -1.72 -2.75 19.69
C THR A 45 -0.31 -2.70 20.24
N TRP A 46 0.57 -1.90 19.64
CA TRP A 46 1.98 -1.87 20.01
C TRP A 46 2.16 -1.22 21.40
N PRO A 47 2.91 -1.83 22.33
CA PRO A 47 3.15 -1.24 23.65
C PRO A 47 3.94 0.06 23.50
N VAL A 48 3.32 1.16 23.92
CA VAL A 48 3.92 2.49 24.00
C VAL A 48 4.65 2.62 25.33
N ASP A 49 5.71 1.82 25.54
CA ASP A 49 6.60 2.02 26.68
C ASP A 49 7.62 3.11 26.32
N ILE A 50 7.17 4.37 26.17
CA ILE A 50 8.04 5.50 25.79
C ILE A 50 7.61 6.80 26.52
N PRO A 51 8.54 7.58 27.11
CA PRO A 51 8.21 8.67 28.04
C PRO A 51 7.92 10.07 27.42
N ASP A 52 7.70 10.22 26.10
CA ASP A 52 7.64 11.55 25.47
C ASP A 52 6.33 11.84 24.69
N THR A 53 5.42 12.52 25.38
CA THR A 53 4.02 12.80 24.99
C THR A 53 3.81 13.50 23.63
N TYR A 54 4.83 14.18 23.09
CA TYR A 54 4.71 15.00 21.86
C TYR A 54 5.26 14.35 20.59
N ALA A 55 6.23 13.44 20.72
CA ALA A 55 6.78 12.67 19.59
C ALA A 55 5.97 11.40 19.30
N ASP A 56 5.00 11.03 20.14
CA ASP A 56 4.18 9.85 19.90
C ASP A 56 2.90 10.18 19.11
N THR A 57 2.25 11.29 19.42
CA THR A 57 0.94 11.61 18.82
C THR A 57 1.05 11.86 17.31
N TYR A 58 2.05 12.62 16.84
CA TYR A 58 2.20 12.95 15.42
C TYR A 58 2.57 11.71 14.57
N TYR A 59 3.39 10.82 15.12
CA TYR A 59 3.97 9.69 14.38
C TYR A 59 3.05 8.47 14.39
N VAL A 60 2.41 8.19 15.52
CA VAL A 60 1.38 7.14 15.62
C VAL A 60 0.14 7.56 14.83
N THR A 61 -0.34 8.79 14.97
CA THR A 61 -1.50 9.26 14.20
C THR A 61 -1.20 9.37 12.71
N GLY A 62 -0.02 9.88 12.32
CA GLY A 62 0.39 9.97 10.92
C GLY A 62 0.50 8.59 10.25
N SER A 63 1.14 7.63 10.93
CA SER A 63 1.23 6.24 10.47
C SER A 63 -0.16 5.60 10.35
N ILE A 64 -1.02 5.74 11.37
CA ILE A 64 -2.38 5.20 11.36
C ILE A 64 -3.23 5.81 10.24
N VAL A 65 -3.21 7.14 10.06
CA VAL A 65 -3.98 7.83 9.03
C VAL A 65 -3.50 7.42 7.63
N PHE A 66 -2.19 7.29 7.44
CA PHE A 66 -1.62 6.83 6.17
C PHE A 66 -2.05 5.39 5.85
N VAL A 67 -1.86 4.46 6.78
CA VAL A 67 -2.21 3.04 6.59
C VAL A 67 -3.72 2.88 6.41
N ARG A 68 -4.53 3.60 7.18
CA ARG A 68 -5.99 3.61 7.00
C ARG A 68 -6.40 4.08 5.61
N SER A 69 -5.76 5.14 5.10
CA SER A 69 -6.01 5.64 3.74
C SER A 69 -5.59 4.60 2.69
N LEU A 70 -4.44 3.94 2.88
CA LEU A 70 -3.98 2.85 2.02
C LEU A 70 -4.99 1.69 1.98
N VAL A 71 -5.51 1.29 3.14
CA VAL A 71 -6.53 0.22 3.27
C VAL A 71 -7.81 0.59 2.52
N ILE A 72 -8.34 1.80 2.72
CA ILE A 72 -9.55 2.27 2.05
C ILE A 72 -9.35 2.31 0.53
N LEU A 73 -8.26 2.92 0.06
CA LEU A 73 -7.95 3.00 -1.37
C LEU A 73 -7.75 1.61 -1.98
N SER A 74 -7.01 0.74 -1.32
CA SER A 74 -6.77 -0.63 -1.79
C SER A 74 -8.07 -1.44 -1.88
N PHE A 75 -9.00 -1.26 -0.93
CA PHE A 75 -10.32 -1.87 -0.98
C PHE A 75 -11.14 -1.38 -2.18
N LEU A 76 -11.20 -0.07 -2.42
CA LEU A 76 -11.92 0.49 -3.59
C LEU A 76 -11.34 -0.02 -4.92
N LEU A 77 -10.01 -0.03 -5.03
CA LEU A 77 -9.32 -0.53 -6.21
C LEU A 77 -9.52 -2.04 -6.39
N LEU A 78 -9.55 -2.82 -5.31
CA LEU A 78 -9.86 -4.25 -5.33
C LEU A 78 -11.27 -4.50 -5.87
N VAL A 79 -12.27 -3.77 -5.38
CA VAL A 79 -13.66 -3.90 -5.85
C VAL A 79 -13.74 -3.59 -7.34
N ALA A 80 -13.14 -2.48 -7.78
CA ALA A 80 -13.13 -2.08 -9.18
C ALA A 80 -12.36 -3.07 -10.07
N GLN A 81 -11.24 -3.61 -9.58
CA GLN A 81 -10.50 -4.67 -10.26
C GLN A 81 -11.35 -5.94 -10.38
N GLY A 82 -12.03 -6.37 -9.31
CA GLY A 82 -12.92 -7.54 -9.34
C GLY A 82 -14.03 -7.43 -10.37
N VAL A 83 -14.58 -6.22 -10.57
CA VAL A 83 -15.51 -5.94 -11.67
C VAL A 83 -14.83 -6.09 -13.03
N LYS A 84 -13.62 -5.55 -13.21
CA LYS A 84 -12.86 -5.70 -14.46
C LYS A 84 -12.52 -7.14 -14.80
N GLU A 85 -12.15 -7.95 -13.81
CA GLU A 85 -11.86 -9.38 -14.00
C GLU A 85 -13.10 -10.12 -14.49
N ARG A 86 -14.27 -9.86 -13.88
CA ARG A 86 -15.55 -10.45 -14.32
C ARG A 86 -15.92 -10.07 -15.75
N LEU A 87 -15.50 -8.89 -16.21
CA LEU A 87 -15.71 -8.42 -17.58
C LEU A 87 -14.66 -8.94 -18.58
N GLY A 88 -13.66 -9.71 -18.15
CA GLY A 88 -12.61 -10.24 -19.01
C GLY A 88 -11.69 -9.18 -19.63
N THR A 89 -11.64 -7.98 -19.04
CA THR A 89 -10.84 -6.84 -19.56
C THR A 89 -9.63 -6.53 -18.69
N GLU A 90 -9.24 -7.50 -17.87
CA GLU A 90 -8.12 -7.40 -16.95
C GLU A 90 -6.78 -7.40 -17.70
N ASP A 91 -5.89 -6.50 -17.26
CA ASP A 91 -4.47 -6.48 -17.65
C ASP A 91 -3.66 -6.87 -16.41
N ARG A 92 -3.59 -8.19 -16.15
CA ARG A 92 -3.10 -8.76 -14.87
C ARG A 92 -1.71 -8.26 -14.53
N LEU A 93 -0.77 -8.35 -15.48
CA LEU A 93 0.63 -7.97 -15.26
C LEU A 93 0.72 -6.50 -14.86
N THR A 94 0.06 -5.62 -15.62
CA THR A 94 0.08 -4.18 -15.37
C THR A 94 -0.56 -3.83 -14.03
N THR A 95 -1.75 -4.38 -13.74
CA THR A 95 -2.43 -4.13 -12.46
C THR A 95 -1.60 -4.61 -11.27
N VAL A 96 -1.07 -5.84 -11.31
CA VAL A 96 -0.27 -6.39 -10.22
C VAL A 96 1.01 -5.59 -10.01
N THR A 97 1.70 -5.21 -11.09
CA THR A 97 2.93 -4.43 -10.99
C THR A 97 2.69 -3.08 -10.31
N LEU A 98 1.68 -2.34 -10.78
CA LEU A 98 1.33 -1.04 -10.20
C LEU A 98 0.85 -1.18 -8.75
N PHE A 99 0.14 -2.25 -8.42
CA PHE A 99 -0.27 -2.53 -7.04
C PHE A 99 0.90 -2.88 -6.13
N LEU A 100 1.88 -3.66 -6.60
CA LEU A 100 3.10 -3.92 -5.85
C LEU A 100 3.92 -2.64 -5.64
N MET A 101 3.98 -1.74 -6.62
CA MET A 101 4.60 -0.41 -6.45
C MET A 101 3.93 0.37 -5.32
N VAL A 102 2.60 0.29 -5.19
CA VAL A 102 1.85 0.91 -4.09
C VAL A 102 2.20 0.26 -2.75
N LEU A 103 2.19 -1.07 -2.64
CA LEU A 103 2.48 -1.74 -1.37
C LEU A 103 3.92 -1.54 -0.91
N ILE A 104 4.88 -1.75 -1.82
CA ILE A 104 6.31 -1.64 -1.52
C ILE A 104 6.66 -0.17 -1.28
N GLY A 105 6.22 0.73 -2.15
CA GLY A 105 6.45 2.17 -2.00
C GLY A 105 5.84 2.72 -0.70
N GLY A 106 4.61 2.30 -0.39
CA GLY A 106 3.93 2.65 0.86
C GLY A 106 4.68 2.14 2.08
N ALA A 107 5.07 0.86 2.11
CA ALA A 107 5.87 0.29 3.19
C ALA A 107 7.20 1.03 3.40
N VAL A 108 7.93 1.32 2.32
CA VAL A 108 9.20 2.04 2.37
C VAL A 108 9.02 3.48 2.86
N SER A 109 7.94 4.17 2.46
CA SER A 109 7.64 5.53 2.91
C SER A 109 7.43 5.65 4.42
N LEU A 110 7.03 4.54 5.07
CA LEU A 110 6.83 4.47 6.51
C LEU A 110 8.13 4.21 7.31
N LEU A 111 9.26 3.89 6.66
CA LEU A 111 10.52 3.59 7.33
C LEU A 111 10.96 4.62 8.38
N PRO A 112 10.90 5.95 8.13
CA PRO A 112 11.33 6.94 9.11
C PRO A 112 10.47 6.92 10.37
N LEU A 113 9.20 6.51 10.24
CA LEU A 113 8.24 6.40 11.33
C LEU A 113 8.44 5.14 12.18
N THR A 114 9.33 4.23 11.77
CA THR A 114 9.63 2.99 12.51
C THR A 114 10.85 3.10 13.43
N SER A 115 11.44 4.29 13.58
CA SER A 115 12.59 4.52 14.47
C SER A 115 12.45 5.80 15.29
N GLN A 116 12.87 5.73 16.56
CA GLN A 116 12.96 6.88 17.45
C GLN A 116 14.41 7.15 17.89
N PRO A 117 14.85 8.43 17.89
CA PRO A 117 14.18 9.55 17.23
C PRO A 117 14.13 9.32 15.70
N PRO A 118 13.18 9.93 14.99
CA PRO A 118 13.13 9.85 13.54
C PRO A 118 14.44 10.39 13.00
N GLY A 119 15.19 9.56 12.26
CA GLY A 119 16.41 10.02 11.62
C GLY A 119 16.06 11.06 10.56
N THR A 120 16.22 12.34 10.87
CA THR A 120 16.03 13.43 9.90
C THR A 120 17.17 13.44 8.88
N ASP A 121 18.35 13.00 9.29
CA ASP A 121 19.56 12.95 8.47
C ASP A 121 19.98 11.50 8.24
N GLY A 122 19.77 10.99 7.02
CA GLY A 122 20.25 9.66 6.65
C GLY A 122 19.55 9.00 5.47
N TRP A 123 20.04 7.80 5.13
CA TRP A 123 19.55 6.98 4.02
C TRP A 123 18.06 6.61 4.13
N ARG A 124 17.48 6.60 5.34
CA ARG A 124 16.07 6.26 5.57
C ARG A 124 15.12 7.31 5.01
N THR A 125 15.43 8.60 5.15
CA THR A 125 14.63 9.69 4.58
C THR A 125 14.70 9.67 3.06
N ALA A 126 15.88 9.42 2.50
CA ALA A 126 16.06 9.24 1.06
C ALA A 126 15.26 8.04 0.52
N ALA A 127 15.33 6.90 1.22
CA ALA A 127 14.54 5.71 0.89
C ALA A 127 13.03 6.00 0.98
N ALA A 128 12.58 6.70 2.02
CA ALA A 128 11.18 7.06 2.21
C ALA A 128 10.66 7.98 1.09
N ASN A 129 11.46 8.94 0.63
CA ASN A 129 11.12 9.80 -0.51
C ASN A 129 10.99 9.01 -1.82
N LEU A 130 11.92 8.09 -2.07
CA LEU A 130 11.83 7.16 -3.21
C LEU A 130 10.59 6.27 -3.09
N GLY A 131 10.32 5.74 -1.90
CA GLY A 131 9.13 4.94 -1.60
C GLY A 131 7.84 5.72 -1.82
N GLY A 132 7.77 6.97 -1.36
CA GLY A 132 6.63 7.86 -1.58
C GLY A 132 6.39 8.16 -3.06
N THR A 133 7.46 8.37 -3.84
CA THR A 133 7.36 8.59 -5.28
C THR A 133 6.87 7.33 -6.00
N LEU A 134 7.42 6.17 -5.64
CA LEU A 134 6.99 4.87 -6.17
C LEU A 134 5.52 4.58 -5.85
N PHE A 135 5.10 4.88 -4.61
CA PHE A 135 3.73 4.77 -4.15
C PHE A 135 2.78 5.63 -4.98
N MET A 136 3.12 6.92 -5.16
CA MET A 136 2.30 7.84 -5.94
C MET A 136 2.21 7.44 -7.42
N ALA A 137 3.33 7.01 -8.02
CA ALA A 137 3.35 6.52 -9.39
C ALA A 137 2.47 5.27 -9.56
N GLY A 138 2.58 4.31 -8.62
CA GLY A 138 1.74 3.11 -8.59
C GLY A 138 0.26 3.44 -8.44
N LEU A 139 -0.11 4.37 -7.54
CA LEU A 139 -1.49 4.79 -7.32
C LEU A 139 -2.07 5.48 -8.56
N MET A 140 -1.34 6.42 -9.16
CA MET A 140 -1.78 7.10 -10.37
C MET A 140 -1.96 6.12 -11.53
N GLY A 141 -1.01 5.19 -11.71
CA GLY A 141 -1.12 4.14 -12.70
C GLY A 141 -2.33 3.23 -12.47
N LEU A 142 -2.57 2.81 -11.22
CA LEU A 142 -3.73 1.97 -10.88
C LEU A 142 -5.04 2.69 -11.13
N ALA A 143 -5.18 3.94 -10.68
CA ALA A 143 -6.35 4.75 -10.95
C ALA A 143 -6.58 4.90 -12.46
N PHE A 144 -5.52 5.12 -13.24
CA PHE A 144 -5.63 5.19 -14.69
C PHE A 144 -6.09 3.86 -15.31
N VAL A 145 -5.46 2.74 -14.96
CA VAL A 145 -5.74 1.42 -15.55
C VAL A 145 -7.10 0.87 -15.12
N ILE A 146 -7.51 1.10 -13.87
CA ILE A 146 -8.74 0.55 -13.31
C ILE A 146 -9.94 1.46 -13.56
N LEU A 147 -9.80 2.78 -13.48
CA LEU A 147 -10.92 3.72 -13.57
C LEU A 147 -10.95 4.47 -14.92
N ILE A 148 -9.86 5.17 -15.25
CA ILE A 148 -9.86 6.13 -16.37
C ILE A 148 -9.90 5.40 -17.73
N ARG A 149 -9.05 4.39 -17.93
CA ARG A 149 -8.94 3.66 -19.21
C ARG A 149 -10.26 2.99 -19.61
N PRO A 150 -11.01 2.32 -18.73
CA PRO A 150 -12.35 1.83 -19.04
C PRO A 150 -13.35 2.93 -19.41
N LEU A 151 -13.35 4.06 -18.67
CA LEU A 151 -14.24 5.19 -18.96
C LEU A 151 -13.96 5.81 -20.33
N LEU A 152 -12.68 6.04 -20.66
CA LEU A 152 -12.26 6.56 -21.97
C LEU A 152 -12.66 5.61 -23.11
N ARG A 153 -12.56 4.29 -22.91
CA ARG A 153 -13.01 3.30 -23.90
C ARG A 153 -14.52 3.37 -24.13
N ARG A 154 -15.32 3.58 -23.08
CA ARG A 154 -16.78 3.74 -23.21
C ARG A 154 -17.14 5.02 -23.97
N LEU A 155 -16.49 6.14 -23.64
CA LEU A 155 -16.73 7.42 -24.32
C LEU A 155 -16.38 7.35 -25.81
N ARG A 156 -15.29 6.65 -26.17
CA ARG A 156 -14.92 6.45 -27.59
C ARG A 156 -15.87 5.55 -28.37
N ARG A 157 -16.56 4.61 -27.70
CA ARG A 157 -17.56 3.74 -28.34
C ARG A 157 -18.93 4.39 -28.49
N ALA A 158 -19.19 5.45 -27.74
CA ALA A 158 -20.42 6.23 -27.81
C ALA A 158 -20.37 7.36 -28.86
N ARG A 159 -19.20 7.57 -29.48
CA ARG A 159 -19.01 8.42 -30.66
C ARG A 159 -18.88 7.53 -31.89
#